data_AF-A0A3N5LHN5-F1
#
_entry.id   AF-A0A3N5LHN5-F1
#
_cell.length_a   1.000
_cell.length_b   1.000
_cell.length_c   1.000
_cell.angle_alpha   90.00
_cell.angle_beta   90.00
_cell.angle_gamma   90.00
#
_symmetry.space_group_name_H-M   'P 1'
#
loop_
_entity.id
_entity.type
_entity.pdbx_description
1 polymer ?
#
loop_
_entity_poly.entity_id
_entity_poly.type
_entity_poly.pdbx_seq_one_letter_code
_entity_poly.pdbx_strand_id
1 'polypeptide(L)'
;MGWERIRATFLATAGTLPGLVARIDDFTAPGLGTWDVAGLAGHTLRGVRTVLTYLGQPEPLSQDLSDAADYFTAAMDRRQADPAAVDAAVAKRGEDELAGLGRTGIVGAFTAAADEAATALHDTRGFRLVATPFGSLRIDDYLRTRLLEISIHGLDLATAGGVAWAPPDDAVADGLAMLIEVAQRRGHGPGLLLALTG
;
A
#
# COMPACT_ATOMS: atom_id res chain seq x y z
N MET A 1 -14.05 -4.20 -10.01
CA MET A 1 -12.89 -4.85 -10.66
C MET A 1 -12.90 -6.33 -10.33
N GLY A 2 -12.58 -7.22 -11.26
CA GLY A 2 -12.56 -8.67 -10.99
C GLY A 2 -11.31 -9.11 -10.21
N TRP A 3 -11.43 -10.17 -9.40
CA TRP A 3 -10.34 -10.75 -8.59
C TRP A 3 -9.05 -10.99 -9.38
N GLU A 4 -9.16 -11.63 -10.54
CA GLU A 4 -8.00 -11.96 -11.38
C GLU A 4 -7.21 -10.71 -11.77
N ARG A 5 -7.91 -9.62 -12.12
CA ARG A 5 -7.27 -8.37 -12.51
C ARG A 5 -6.59 -7.70 -11.32
N ILE A 6 -7.29 -7.50 -10.20
CA ILE A 6 -6.66 -6.84 -9.04
C ILE A 6 -5.49 -7.65 -8.50
N ARG A 7 -5.61 -8.99 -8.46
CA ARG A 7 -4.53 -9.89 -8.04
C ARG A 7 -3.32 -9.74 -8.96
N ALA A 8 -3.52 -9.83 -10.28
CA ALA A 8 -2.44 -9.69 -11.25
C ALA A 8 -1.76 -8.32 -11.18
N THR A 9 -2.53 -7.24 -11.12
CA THR A 9 -1.99 -5.87 -11.05
C THR A 9 -1.22 -5.63 -9.74
N PHE A 10 -1.74 -6.13 -8.61
CA PHE A 10 -1.03 -6.06 -7.33
C PHE A 10 0.30 -6.82 -7.37
N LEU A 11 0.29 -8.08 -7.85
CA LEU A 11 1.50 -8.90 -7.94
C LEU A 11 2.53 -8.31 -8.92
N ALA A 12 2.09 -7.81 -10.07
CA ALA A 12 2.97 -7.13 -11.03
C ALA A 12 3.60 -5.88 -10.41
N THR A 13 2.83 -5.08 -9.68
CA THR A 13 3.35 -3.88 -9.01
C THR A 13 4.33 -4.25 -7.91
N ALA A 14 3.97 -5.17 -7.01
CA ALA A 14 4.83 -5.64 -5.92
C ALA A 14 6.14 -6.24 -6.45
N GLY A 15 6.09 -7.01 -7.55
CA GLY A 15 7.27 -7.60 -8.19
C GLY A 15 8.25 -6.58 -8.78
N THR A 16 7.85 -5.32 -8.99
CA THR A 16 8.76 -4.27 -9.48
C THR A 16 9.52 -3.55 -8.37
N LEU A 17 9.02 -3.62 -7.12
CA LEU A 17 9.58 -2.90 -5.97
C LEU A 17 11.02 -3.34 -5.61
N PRO A 18 11.41 -4.63 -5.66
CA PRO A 18 12.80 -5.03 -5.44
C PRO A 18 13.78 -4.31 -6.38
N GLY A 19 13.39 -4.18 -7.66
CA GLY A 19 14.19 -3.46 -8.66
C GLY A 19 14.28 -1.96 -8.39
N LEU A 20 13.22 -1.34 -7.87
CA LEU A 20 13.23 0.05 -7.41
C LEU A 20 14.23 0.25 -6.27
N VAL A 21 14.08 -0.50 -5.17
CA VAL A 21 14.93 -0.32 -3.97
C VAL A 21 16.39 -0.71 -4.23
N ALA A 22 16.64 -1.62 -5.18
CA ALA A 22 18.00 -1.96 -5.59
C ALA A 22 18.75 -0.79 -6.23
N ARG A 23 18.06 0.21 -6.81
CA ARG A 23 18.68 1.39 -7.42
C ARG A 23 18.94 2.54 -6.43
N ILE A 24 18.42 2.46 -5.21
CA ILE A 24 18.60 3.49 -4.19
C ILE A 24 19.95 3.29 -3.50
N ASP A 25 20.75 4.37 -3.44
CA ASP A 25 22.10 4.33 -2.86
C ASP A 25 22.15 4.77 -1.39
N ASP A 26 21.38 5.79 -1.01
CA ASP A 26 21.35 6.34 0.35
C ASP A 26 19.97 6.17 1.00
N PHE A 27 19.89 5.23 1.95
CA PHE A 27 18.68 4.97 2.73
C PHE A 27 18.54 5.88 3.95
N THR A 28 19.57 6.68 4.27
CA THR A 28 19.56 7.66 5.37
C THR A 28 19.15 9.06 4.91
N ALA A 29 19.05 9.27 3.59
CA ALA A 29 18.57 10.51 3.00
C ALA A 29 17.12 10.81 3.40
N PRO A 30 16.68 12.09 3.34
CA PRO A 30 15.27 12.44 3.52
C PRO A 30 14.37 11.69 2.52
N GLY A 31 13.29 11.10 3.01
CA GLY A 31 12.28 10.38 2.25
C GLY A 31 11.03 11.22 2.00
N LEU A 32 10.05 11.09 2.89
CA LEU A 32 8.77 11.79 2.81
C LEU A 32 8.37 12.34 4.19
N GLY A 33 8.12 13.64 4.28
CA GLY A 33 7.76 14.28 5.54
C GLY A 33 8.87 14.09 6.59
N THR A 34 8.57 13.36 7.66
CA THR A 34 9.53 13.06 8.73
C THR A 34 10.33 11.77 8.50
N TRP A 35 10.02 11.00 7.45
CA TRP A 35 10.69 9.73 7.18
C TRP A 35 11.98 9.96 6.40
N ASP A 36 13.01 9.18 6.73
CA ASP A 36 14.11 8.92 5.81
C ASP A 36 13.68 7.88 4.75
N VAL A 37 14.55 7.64 3.77
CA VAL A 37 14.28 6.68 2.70
C VAL A 37 14.11 5.26 3.24
N ALA A 38 14.80 4.87 4.32
CA ALA A 38 14.62 3.61 5.00
C ALA A 38 13.21 3.46 5.61
N GLY A 39 12.74 4.45 6.35
CA GLY A 39 11.40 4.46 6.94
C GLY A 39 10.30 4.42 5.87
N LEU A 40 10.46 5.17 4.78
CA LEU A 40 9.55 5.13 3.63
C LEU A 40 9.58 3.78 2.91
N ALA A 41 10.76 3.18 2.76
CA ALA A 41 10.90 1.85 2.17
C ALA A 41 10.23 0.79 3.04
N GLY A 42 10.44 0.85 4.35
CA GLY A 42 9.79 -0.03 5.30
C GLY A 42 8.27 0.12 5.26
N HIS A 43 7.75 1.34 5.22
CA HIS A 43 6.31 1.58 5.07
C HIS A 43 5.76 1.00 3.76
N THR A 44 6.45 1.21 2.64
CA THR A 44 6.06 0.64 1.33
C THR A 44 6.04 -0.89 1.38
N LEU A 45 7.05 -1.52 2.00
CA LEU A 45 7.13 -2.97 2.19
C LEU A 45 5.93 -3.50 2.99
N ARG A 46 5.46 -2.76 4.00
CA ARG A 46 4.25 -3.13 4.77
C ARG A 46 3.00 -3.16 3.91
N GLY A 47 2.93 -2.35 2.85
CA GLY A 47 1.86 -2.43 1.86
C GLY A 47 1.69 -3.85 1.31
N VAL A 48 2.79 -4.59 1.15
CA VAL A 48 2.79 -6.01 0.75
C VAL A 48 2.64 -6.93 1.97
N ARG A 49 3.46 -6.79 3.01
CA ARG A 49 3.47 -7.73 4.16
C ARG A 49 2.16 -7.78 4.95
N THR A 50 1.40 -6.69 4.98
CA THR A 50 0.10 -6.70 5.67
C THR A 50 -0.93 -7.58 4.97
N VAL A 51 -0.83 -7.78 3.65
CA VAL A 51 -1.63 -8.78 2.91
C VAL A 51 -1.36 -10.18 3.48
N LEU A 52 -0.09 -10.55 3.61
CA LEU A 52 0.34 -11.83 4.17
C LEU A 52 -0.12 -12.01 5.61
N THR A 53 0.07 -10.96 6.41
CA THR A 53 -0.30 -10.95 7.83
C THR A 53 -1.78 -11.23 8.00
N TYR A 54 -2.65 -10.58 7.22
CA TYR A 54 -4.10 -10.72 7.37
C TYR A 54 -4.65 -11.98 6.69
N LEU A 55 -4.01 -12.47 5.62
CA LEU A 55 -4.29 -13.79 5.07
C LEU A 55 -3.94 -14.92 6.05
N GLY A 56 -2.88 -14.74 6.84
CA GLY A 56 -2.47 -15.69 7.88
C GLY A 56 -3.40 -15.76 9.10
N GLN A 57 -4.36 -14.85 9.23
CA GLN A 57 -5.36 -14.89 10.31
C GLN A 57 -6.59 -15.74 9.93
N PRO A 58 -7.35 -16.26 10.91
CA PRO A 58 -8.65 -16.87 10.68
C PRO A 58 -9.58 -15.94 9.88
N GLU A 59 -10.36 -16.50 8.97
CA GLU A 59 -11.33 -15.75 8.20
C GLU A 59 -12.47 -15.25 9.09
N PRO A 60 -12.79 -13.93 9.08
CA PRO A 60 -13.92 -13.39 9.83
C PRO A 60 -15.27 -13.99 9.41
N LEU A 61 -16.23 -13.99 10.33
CA LEU A 61 -17.59 -14.50 10.09
C LEU A 61 -18.51 -13.47 9.43
N SER A 62 -18.20 -12.19 9.56
CA SER A 62 -18.98 -11.07 9.02
C SER A 62 -18.07 -10.06 8.35
N GLN A 63 -18.63 -9.26 7.46
CA GLN A 63 -17.97 -8.15 6.79
C GLN A 63 -18.41 -6.84 7.46
N ASP A 64 -17.46 -6.01 7.88
CA ASP A 64 -17.73 -4.72 8.54
C ASP A 64 -17.69 -3.54 7.55
N LEU A 65 -16.81 -3.62 6.55
CA LEU A 65 -16.58 -2.56 5.57
C LEU A 65 -17.02 -3.03 4.19
N SER A 66 -17.75 -2.19 3.45
CA SER A 66 -18.37 -2.57 2.17
C SER A 66 -17.34 -2.81 1.08
N ASP A 67 -16.30 -1.98 1.03
CA ASP A 67 -15.28 -2.00 -0.02
C ASP A 67 -13.97 -1.26 0.36
N ALA A 68 -13.05 -1.15 -0.60
CA ALA A 68 -11.76 -0.51 -0.45
C ALA A 68 -11.83 0.97 -0.04
N ALA A 69 -12.80 1.73 -0.55
CA ALA A 69 -12.92 3.15 -0.27
C ALA A 69 -13.49 3.39 1.15
N ASP A 70 -14.28 2.47 1.69
CA ASP A 70 -14.74 2.52 3.09
C ASP A 70 -13.56 2.32 4.03
N TYR A 71 -12.73 1.32 3.75
CA TYR A 71 -11.48 1.09 4.49
C TYR A 71 -10.57 2.32 4.48
N PHE A 72 -10.32 2.86 3.28
CA PHE A 72 -9.39 3.98 3.14
C PHE A 72 -9.92 5.24 3.82
N THR A 73 -11.23 5.49 3.74
CA THR A 73 -11.88 6.59 4.45
C THR A 73 -11.77 6.41 5.96
N ALA A 74 -12.02 5.21 6.49
CA ALA A 74 -11.86 4.91 7.92
C ALA A 74 -10.41 5.12 8.41
N ALA A 75 -9.41 4.74 7.60
CA ALA A 75 -8.02 4.99 7.90
C ALA A 75 -7.68 6.50 7.93
N MET A 76 -8.20 7.26 6.95
CA MET A 76 -8.04 8.72 6.92
C MET A 76 -8.72 9.40 8.12
N ASP A 77 -9.92 8.98 8.50
CA ASP A 77 -10.65 9.53 9.64
C ASP A 77 -9.92 9.24 10.96
N ARG A 78 -9.37 8.02 11.11
CA ARG A 78 -8.54 7.68 12.28
C ARG A 78 -7.30 8.56 12.36
N ARG A 79 -6.66 8.85 11.22
CA ARG A 79 -5.52 9.78 11.15
C ARG A 79 -5.94 11.20 11.48
N GLN A 80 -7.08 11.67 10.95
CA GLN A 80 -7.59 13.01 11.20
C GLN A 80 -7.93 13.24 12.69
N ALA A 81 -8.43 12.21 13.38
CA ALA A 81 -8.76 12.29 14.80
C ALA A 81 -7.55 12.46 15.72
N ASP A 82 -6.39 11.89 15.35
CA ASP A 82 -5.14 12.02 16.11
C ASP A 82 -3.92 11.85 15.18
N PRO A 83 -3.56 12.91 14.42
CA PRO A 83 -2.52 12.83 13.41
C PRO A 83 -1.15 12.49 14.00
N ALA A 84 -0.83 13.10 15.14
CA ALA A 84 0.49 12.95 15.77
C ALA A 84 0.72 11.50 16.22
N ALA A 85 -0.24 10.86 16.89
CA ALA A 85 -0.07 9.48 17.32
C ALA A 85 -0.09 8.50 16.14
N VAL A 86 -0.94 8.72 15.13
CA VAL A 86 -1.01 7.85 13.96
C VAL A 86 0.27 7.94 13.14
N ASP A 87 0.73 9.15 12.83
CA ASP A 87 1.92 9.37 12.01
C ASP A 87 3.18 8.81 12.69
N ALA A 88 3.33 9.03 14.01
CA ALA A 88 4.43 8.44 14.79
C ALA A 88 4.38 6.90 14.80
N ALA A 89 3.19 6.31 14.96
CA ALA A 89 3.04 4.85 14.95
C ALA A 89 3.26 4.25 13.55
N VAL A 90 2.88 4.94 12.48
CA VAL A 90 3.15 4.51 11.10
C VAL A 90 4.65 4.60 10.81
N ALA A 91 5.30 5.72 11.17
CA ALA A 91 6.74 5.92 11.01
C ALA A 91 7.53 4.80 11.69
N LYS A 92 7.26 4.58 12.99
CA LYS A 92 7.93 3.54 13.77
C LYS A 92 7.76 2.16 13.18
N ARG A 93 6.55 1.81 12.71
CA ARG A 93 6.32 0.51 12.06
C ARG A 93 7.07 0.38 10.74
N GLY A 94 7.29 1.47 10.00
CA GLY A 94 8.14 1.48 8.80
C GLY A 94 9.60 1.23 9.14
N GLU A 95 10.14 1.96 10.11
CA GLU A 95 11.51 1.78 10.63
C GLU A 95 11.75 0.35 11.12
N ASP A 96 10.84 -0.19 11.94
CA ASP A 96 10.96 -1.52 12.53
C ASP A 96 11.03 -2.64 11.46
N GLU A 97 10.47 -2.44 10.26
CA GLU A 97 10.46 -3.46 9.20
C GLU A 97 11.82 -3.68 8.54
N LEU A 98 12.65 -2.63 8.48
CA LEU A 98 13.97 -2.68 7.87
C LEU A 98 15.10 -2.46 8.89
N ALA A 99 14.77 -2.43 10.18
CA ALA A 99 15.71 -2.19 11.26
C ALA A 99 16.89 -3.17 11.20
N GLY A 100 18.11 -2.64 11.16
CA GLY A 100 19.35 -3.41 11.12
C GLY A 100 19.68 -4.04 9.76
N LEU A 101 18.86 -3.84 8.72
CA LEU A 101 19.16 -4.31 7.37
C LEU A 101 20.03 -3.31 6.63
N GLY A 102 21.12 -3.80 6.02
CA GLY A 102 21.83 -3.07 4.96
C GLY A 102 21.09 -3.15 3.62
N ARG A 103 21.56 -2.41 2.61
CA ARG A 103 20.95 -2.36 1.26
C ARG A 103 20.58 -3.73 0.68
N THR A 104 21.49 -4.70 0.72
CA THR A 104 21.21 -6.07 0.23
C THR A 104 20.09 -6.75 1.01
N GLY A 105 20.03 -6.54 2.33
CA GLY A 105 18.96 -7.06 3.18
C GLY A 105 17.61 -6.41 2.87
N ILE A 106 17.60 -5.11 2.61
CA ILE A 106 16.38 -4.38 2.19
C ILE A 106 15.86 -4.95 0.86
N VAL A 107 16.72 -5.09 -0.17
CA VAL A 107 16.33 -5.70 -1.45
C VAL A 107 15.78 -7.11 -1.23
N GLY A 108 16.47 -7.92 -0.41
CA GLY A 108 16.03 -9.28 -0.08
C GLY A 108 14.66 -9.32 0.61
N ALA A 109 14.36 -8.37 1.49
CA ALA A 109 13.07 -8.28 2.17
C ALA A 109 11.92 -7.96 1.19
N PHE A 110 12.16 -7.08 0.22
CA PHE A 110 11.18 -6.80 -0.84
C PHE A 110 10.96 -7.99 -1.77
N THR A 111 12.04 -8.67 -2.19
CA THR A 111 11.94 -9.87 -3.03
C THR A 111 11.14 -10.96 -2.31
N ALA A 112 11.47 -11.26 -1.05
CA ALA A 112 10.76 -12.24 -0.25
C ALA A 112 9.28 -11.91 -0.10
N ALA A 113 8.93 -10.66 0.22
CA ALA A 113 7.54 -10.25 0.37
C ALA A 113 6.74 -10.37 -0.94
N ALA A 114 7.36 -10.07 -2.10
CA ALA A 114 6.70 -10.23 -3.40
C ALA A 114 6.45 -11.71 -3.73
N ASP A 115 7.44 -12.57 -3.52
CA ASP A 115 7.34 -14.02 -3.78
C ASP A 115 6.34 -14.70 -2.83
N GLU A 116 6.36 -14.33 -1.55
CA GLU A 116 5.40 -14.80 -0.55
C GLU A 116 3.98 -14.34 -0.91
N ALA A 117 3.81 -13.10 -1.36
CA ALA A 117 2.50 -12.58 -1.79
C ALA A 117 1.97 -13.32 -3.02
N ALA A 118 2.83 -13.61 -4.00
CA ALA A 118 2.47 -14.42 -5.16
C ALA A 118 1.97 -15.81 -4.75
N THR A 119 2.70 -16.45 -3.83
CA THR A 119 2.34 -17.78 -3.29
C THR A 119 1.02 -17.73 -2.53
N ALA A 120 0.86 -16.82 -1.57
CA ALA A 120 -0.34 -16.74 -0.74
C ALA A 120 -1.60 -16.39 -1.54
N LEU A 121 -1.49 -15.52 -2.54
CA LEU A 121 -2.62 -15.08 -3.34
C LEU A 121 -3.04 -16.08 -4.41
N HIS A 122 -2.16 -16.99 -4.83
CA HIS A 122 -2.48 -18.05 -5.80
C HIS A 122 -3.64 -18.93 -5.33
N ASP A 123 -3.60 -19.37 -4.06
CA ASP A 123 -4.61 -20.28 -3.49
C ASP A 123 -5.79 -19.53 -2.83
N THR A 124 -5.82 -18.20 -2.94
CA THR A 124 -6.83 -17.36 -2.30
C THR A 124 -8.01 -17.09 -3.25
N ARG A 125 -9.22 -17.20 -2.70
CA ARG A 125 -10.45 -16.72 -3.35
C ARG A 125 -10.64 -15.23 -3.08
N GLY A 126 -10.96 -14.42 -4.10
CA GLY A 126 -11.05 -12.97 -3.96
C GLY A 126 -12.11 -12.45 -2.98
N PHE A 127 -13.14 -13.24 -2.68
CA PHE A 127 -14.17 -12.90 -1.70
C PHE A 127 -13.84 -13.36 -0.26
N ARG A 128 -12.66 -13.95 -0.02
CA ARG A 128 -12.21 -14.30 1.34
C ARG A 128 -12.16 -13.03 2.19
N LEU A 129 -12.74 -13.07 3.39
CA LEU A 129 -12.64 -11.94 4.31
C LEU A 129 -11.27 -11.91 5.00
N VAL A 130 -10.80 -10.70 5.31
CA VAL A 130 -9.61 -10.44 6.12
C VAL A 130 -9.95 -9.48 7.25
N ALA A 131 -9.48 -9.78 8.47
CA ALA A 131 -9.59 -8.87 9.61
C ALA A 131 -8.49 -7.80 9.55
N THR A 132 -8.86 -6.54 9.71
CA THR A 132 -7.92 -5.41 9.72
C THR A 132 -8.17 -4.51 10.93
N PRO A 133 -7.26 -3.55 11.23
CA PRO A 133 -7.46 -2.58 12.29
C PRO A 133 -8.71 -1.69 12.14
N PHE A 134 -9.30 -1.62 10.94
CA PHE A 134 -10.45 -0.76 10.63
C PHE A 134 -11.75 -1.54 10.41
N GLY A 135 -11.72 -2.86 10.60
CA GLY A 135 -12.83 -3.76 10.32
C GLY A 135 -12.48 -4.79 9.25
N SER A 136 -13.35 -5.78 9.10
CA SER A 136 -13.22 -6.84 8.12
C SER A 136 -13.75 -6.44 6.74
N LEU A 137 -13.07 -6.89 5.70
CA LEU A 137 -13.44 -6.69 4.29
C LEU A 137 -12.94 -7.83 3.43
N ARG A 138 -13.41 -7.91 2.18
CA ARG A 138 -12.93 -8.89 1.21
C ARG A 138 -11.48 -8.60 0.81
N ILE A 139 -10.70 -9.65 0.55
CA ILE A 139 -9.30 -9.53 0.15
C ILE A 139 -9.15 -8.79 -1.18
N ASP A 140 -10.07 -8.93 -2.12
CA ASP A 140 -10.03 -8.16 -3.37
C ASP A 140 -10.13 -6.65 -3.14
N ASP A 141 -11.01 -6.21 -2.25
CA ASP A 141 -11.07 -4.81 -1.82
C ASP A 141 -9.85 -4.39 -1.02
N TYR A 142 -9.35 -5.23 -0.11
CA TYR A 142 -8.13 -4.93 0.62
C TYR A 142 -6.93 -4.73 -0.32
N LEU A 143 -6.79 -5.57 -1.35
CA LEU A 143 -5.73 -5.45 -2.36
C LEU A 143 -5.81 -4.13 -3.14
N ARG A 144 -7.00 -3.58 -3.41
CA ARG A 144 -7.13 -2.25 -4.04
C ARG A 144 -6.48 -1.17 -3.16
N THR A 145 -6.69 -1.24 -1.85
CA THR A 145 -6.03 -0.31 -0.92
C THR A 145 -4.52 -0.46 -0.93
N ARG A 146 -4.02 -1.71 -0.95
CA ARG A 146 -2.59 -1.98 -0.93
C ARG A 146 -1.93 -1.62 -2.24
N LEU A 147 -2.60 -1.84 -3.37
CA LEU A 147 -2.16 -1.42 -4.69
C LEU A 147 -1.97 0.10 -4.77
N LEU A 148 -2.94 0.87 -4.27
CA LEU A 148 -2.82 2.33 -4.17
C LEU A 148 -1.58 2.71 -3.34
N GLU A 149 -1.45 2.15 -2.13
CA GLU A 149 -0.38 2.49 -1.19
C GLU A 149 1.02 2.18 -1.74
N ILE A 150 1.23 0.99 -2.32
CA ILE A 150 2.53 0.64 -2.90
C ILE A 150 2.83 1.43 -4.18
N SER A 151 1.80 1.90 -4.89
CA SER A 151 1.97 2.73 -6.08
C SER A 151 2.40 4.14 -5.69
N ILE A 152 1.70 4.79 -4.75
CA ILE A 152 2.05 6.15 -4.31
C ILE A 152 3.40 6.17 -3.59
N HIS A 153 3.66 5.22 -2.68
CA HIS A 153 4.90 5.23 -1.93
C HIS A 153 6.08 4.66 -2.71
N GLY A 154 5.82 3.85 -3.74
CA GLY A 154 6.84 3.53 -4.76
C GLY A 154 7.27 4.78 -5.54
N LEU A 155 6.33 5.67 -5.90
CA LEU A 155 6.65 6.94 -6.56
C LEU A 155 7.39 7.90 -5.61
N ASP A 156 6.99 7.95 -4.34
CA ASP A 156 7.69 8.72 -3.32
C ASP A 156 9.14 8.20 -3.13
N LEU A 157 9.33 6.88 -3.07
CA LEU A 157 10.66 6.25 -2.99
C LEU A 157 11.52 6.55 -4.20
N ALA A 158 10.94 6.49 -5.40
CA ALA A 158 11.66 6.80 -6.64
C ALA A 158 12.14 8.25 -6.62
N THR A 159 11.27 9.16 -6.20
CA THR A 159 11.57 10.60 -6.06
C THR A 159 12.67 10.84 -5.03
N ALA A 160 12.53 10.29 -3.82
CA ALA A 160 13.48 10.48 -2.74
C ALA A 160 14.85 9.83 -3.03
N GLY A 161 14.84 8.68 -3.69
CA GLY A 161 16.05 7.97 -4.11
C GLY A 161 16.72 8.55 -5.37
N GLY A 162 16.10 9.52 -6.05
CA GLY A 162 16.63 10.10 -7.28
C GLY A 162 16.68 9.12 -8.46
N VAL A 163 15.77 8.15 -8.51
CA VAL A 163 15.74 7.08 -9.52
C VAL A 163 14.44 7.08 -10.30
N ALA A 164 14.49 6.64 -11.56
CA ALA A 164 13.27 6.46 -12.35
C ALA A 164 12.54 5.17 -11.94
N TRP A 165 11.24 5.27 -11.68
CA TRP A 165 10.32 4.14 -11.54
C TRP A 165 8.89 4.64 -11.75
N ALA A 166 8.04 3.78 -12.29
CA ALA A 166 6.61 3.99 -12.37
C ALA A 166 5.91 2.65 -12.10
N PRO A 167 4.75 2.67 -11.42
CA PRO A 167 3.92 1.48 -11.32
C PRO A 167 3.32 1.14 -12.70
N PRO A 168 2.84 -0.10 -12.92
CA PRO A 168 2.12 -0.47 -14.14
C PRO A 168 0.94 0.46 -14.43
N ASP A 169 0.62 0.72 -15.71
CA ASP A 169 -0.48 1.61 -16.09
C ASP A 169 -1.83 1.22 -15.47
N ASP A 170 -2.11 -0.08 -15.37
CA ASP A 170 -3.29 -0.59 -14.70
C ASP A 170 -3.34 -0.20 -13.22
N ALA A 171 -2.19 -0.18 -12.52
CA ALA A 171 -2.10 0.23 -11.13
C ALA A 171 -2.38 1.73 -10.96
N VAL A 172 -1.90 2.56 -11.90
CA VAL A 172 -2.20 3.99 -11.94
C VAL A 172 -3.70 4.21 -12.13
N ALA A 173 -4.30 3.58 -13.14
CA ALA A 173 -5.73 3.70 -13.42
C ALA A 173 -6.59 3.25 -12.22
N ASP A 174 -6.21 2.15 -11.59
CA ASP A 174 -6.94 1.58 -10.45
C ASP A 174 -6.81 2.43 -9.19
N GLY A 175 -5.61 2.95 -8.92
CA GLY A 175 -5.35 3.88 -7.83
C GLY A 175 -6.16 5.18 -7.99
N LEU A 176 -6.17 5.76 -9.21
CA LEU A 176 -6.97 6.95 -9.51
C LEU A 176 -8.47 6.70 -9.33
N ALA A 177 -8.99 5.58 -9.83
CA ALA A 177 -10.40 5.22 -9.64
C ALA A 177 -10.77 5.12 -8.15
N MET A 178 -9.92 4.48 -7.35
CA MET A 178 -10.12 4.39 -5.90
C MET A 178 -10.08 5.76 -5.22
N LEU A 179 -9.13 6.64 -5.59
CA LEU A 179 -9.04 7.99 -5.04
C LEU A 179 -10.28 8.84 -5.39
N ILE A 180 -10.85 8.66 -6.59
CA ILE A 180 -12.11 9.30 -6.99
C ILE A 180 -13.26 8.81 -6.10
N GLU A 181 -13.37 7.50 -5.85
CA GLU A 181 -14.40 6.94 -4.94
C GLU A 181 -14.28 7.53 -3.52
N VAL A 182 -13.06 7.62 -2.99
CA VAL A 182 -12.80 8.24 -1.68
C VAL A 182 -13.14 9.72 -1.69
N ALA A 183 -12.72 10.47 -2.72
CA ALA A 183 -13.02 11.90 -2.85
C ALA A 183 -14.53 12.18 -2.90
N GLN A 184 -15.29 11.35 -3.60
CA GLN A 184 -16.76 11.45 -3.66
C GLN A 184 -17.38 11.24 -2.27
N ARG A 185 -16.97 10.19 -1.53
CA ARG A 185 -17.47 9.93 -0.16
C ARG A 185 -17.15 11.05 0.81
N ARG A 186 -16.02 11.72 0.63
CA ARG A 186 -15.58 12.85 1.45
C ARG A 186 -16.15 14.21 0.99
N GLY A 187 -17.01 14.23 -0.03
CA GLY A 187 -17.62 15.47 -0.53
C GLY A 187 -16.69 16.38 -1.33
N HIS A 188 -15.54 15.87 -1.78
CA HIS A 188 -14.55 16.62 -2.56
C HIS A 188 -14.78 16.56 -4.08
N GLY A 189 -15.84 15.89 -4.53
CA GLY A 189 -16.15 15.67 -5.96
C GLY A 189 -16.14 16.93 -6.83
N PRO A 190 -16.88 18.00 -6.48
CA PRO A 190 -16.87 19.24 -7.26
C PRO A 190 -15.49 19.89 -7.37
N GLY A 191 -14.72 19.90 -6.27
CA GLY A 191 -13.36 20.44 -6.27
C GLY A 191 -12.41 19.64 -7.16
N LEU A 192 -12.55 18.31 -7.16
CA LEU A 192 -11.76 17.43 -8.02
C LEU A 192 -12.10 17.62 -9.50
N LEU A 193 -13.37 17.81 -9.85
CA LEU A 193 -13.78 18.12 -11.22
C LEU A 193 -13.10 19.41 -11.72
N LEU A 194 -13.18 20.49 -10.94
CA LEU A 194 -12.54 21.76 -11.29
C LEU A 194 -11.01 21.60 -11.43
N ALA A 195 -10.37 20.92 -10.49
CA ALA A 195 -8.93 20.70 -10.50
C ALA A 195 -8.44 19.90 -11.73
N LEU A 196 -9.26 18.98 -12.26
CA LEU A 196 -8.90 18.13 -13.40
C LEU A 196 -9.27 18.73 -14.77
N THR A 197 -10.14 19.74 -14.82
CA THR A 197 -10.57 20.37 -16.08
C THR A 197 -9.97 21.74 -16.34
N GLY A 198 -9.41 22.40 -15.32
CA GLY A 198 -8.92 23.78 -15.40
C GLY A 198 -10.01 24.79 -15.09
#